data_AF-A0A7V3X065-F1
#
_entry.id   AF-A0A7V3X065-F1
#
_cell.length_a   1.000
_cell.length_b   1.000
_cell.length_c   1.000
_cell.angle_alpha   90.00
_cell.angle_beta   90.00
_cell.angle_gamma   90.00
#
_symmetry.space_group_name_H-M   'P 1'
#
loop_
_entity.id
_entity.type
_entity.pdbx_description
1 polymer ?
#
loop_
_entity_poly.entity_id
_entity_poly.type
_entity_poly.pdbx_seq_one_letter_code
_entity_poly.pdbx_strand_id
1 'polypeptide(L)'
;MMVQPDNSSQGQPTPEQTQSPAGCLLRLYWMIFGYLLAVLCGVSIVNHHGDFSFVDVIYWLALGGVLLARWVDISRYNGTRTDGQPATLRDWKVHAILTVVGGLIGWVLIHWVRLSGWW
;
A
#
# COMPACT_ATOMS: atom_id res chain seq x y z
N MET A 1 -55.18 -30.83 -4.69
CA MET A 1 -53.71 -30.69 -4.79
C MET A 1 -53.43 -29.50 -5.69
N MET A 2 -53.03 -28.36 -5.13
CA MET A 2 -52.57 -27.20 -5.89
C MET A 2 -51.04 -27.28 -5.94
N VAL A 3 -50.48 -27.36 -7.14
CA VAL A 3 -49.04 -27.35 -7.38
C VAL A 3 -48.56 -25.92 -7.10
N GLN A 4 -47.80 -25.75 -6.02
CA GLN A 4 -47.06 -24.53 -5.73
C GLN A 4 -46.00 -24.35 -6.81
N PRO A 5 -45.97 -23.25 -7.58
CA PRO A 5 -44.84 -22.97 -8.44
C PRO A 5 -43.62 -22.75 -7.54
N ASP A 6 -42.66 -23.63 -7.72
CA ASP A 6 -41.26 -23.55 -7.41
C ASP A 6 -40.74 -22.15 -7.73
N ASN A 7 -40.79 -21.30 -6.70
CA ASN A 7 -40.07 -20.04 -6.61
C ASN A 7 -38.58 -20.38 -6.66
N SER A 8 -38.11 -20.62 -7.88
CA SER A 8 -36.73 -20.62 -8.29
C SER A 8 -36.21 -19.24 -7.95
N SER A 9 -35.81 -19.11 -6.69
CA SER A 9 -34.82 -18.16 -6.24
C SER A 9 -33.62 -18.44 -7.11
N GLN A 10 -33.61 -17.84 -8.30
CA GLN A 10 -32.41 -17.68 -9.08
C GLN A 10 -31.48 -16.95 -8.14
N GLY A 11 -30.61 -17.71 -7.48
CA GLY A 11 -29.38 -17.21 -6.93
C GLY A 11 -28.73 -16.52 -8.11
N GLN A 12 -28.93 -15.21 -8.18
CA GLN A 12 -28.30 -14.34 -9.13
C GLN A 12 -26.83 -14.78 -9.12
N PRO A 13 -26.23 -15.18 -10.24
CA PRO A 13 -24.81 -15.46 -10.25
C PRO A 13 -24.14 -14.15 -9.88
N THR A 14 -23.78 -14.02 -8.60
CA THR A 14 -22.86 -12.99 -8.14
C THR A 14 -21.68 -13.14 -9.09
N PRO A 15 -21.31 -12.09 -9.85
CA PRO A 15 -20.15 -12.19 -10.71
C PRO A 15 -19.01 -12.59 -9.79
N GLU A 16 -18.57 -13.85 -9.91
CA GLU A 16 -17.36 -14.36 -9.29
C GLU A 16 -16.29 -13.36 -9.72
N GLN A 17 -15.94 -12.43 -8.83
CA GLN A 17 -14.84 -11.51 -9.05
C GLN A 17 -13.64 -12.42 -9.15
N THR A 18 -13.25 -12.79 -10.37
CA THR A 18 -12.07 -13.61 -10.62
C THR A 18 -10.89 -12.85 -10.02
N GLN A 19 -10.54 -13.19 -8.79
CA GLN A 19 -9.47 -12.55 -8.06
C GLN A 19 -8.19 -12.92 -8.80
N SER A 20 -7.67 -11.97 -9.57
CA SER A 20 -6.41 -12.17 -10.26
C SER A 20 -5.32 -12.41 -9.21
N PRO A 21 -4.57 -13.52 -9.29
CA PRO A 21 -3.46 -13.80 -8.36
C PRO A 21 -2.46 -12.64 -8.29
N ALA A 22 -2.26 -11.95 -9.42
CA ALA A 22 -1.41 -10.77 -9.51
C ALA A 22 -1.93 -9.59 -8.67
N GLY A 23 -3.25 -9.38 -8.60
CA GLY A 23 -3.85 -8.34 -7.76
C GLY A 23 -3.68 -8.64 -6.27
N CYS A 24 -3.78 -9.92 -5.88
CA CYS A 24 -3.51 -10.34 -4.50
C CYS A 24 -2.05 -10.10 -4.09
N LEU A 25 -1.10 -10.51 -4.93
CA LEU A 25 0.33 -10.26 -4.70
C LEU A 25 0.66 -8.78 -4.64
N LEU A 26 0.07 -7.98 -5.53
CA LEU A 26 0.25 -6.54 -5.53
C LEU A 26 -0.29 -5.91 -4.24
N ARG A 27 -1.42 -6.41 -3.73
CA ARG A 27 -1.98 -6.00 -2.45
C ARG A 27 -1.06 -6.28 -1.27
N LEU A 28 -0.52 -7.49 -1.20
CA LEU A 28 0.47 -7.86 -0.17
C LEU A 28 1.74 -7.00 -0.27
N TYR A 29 2.19 -6.71 -1.48
CA TYR A 29 3.37 -5.89 -1.72
C TYR A 29 3.21 -4.48 -1.13
N TRP A 30 2.14 -3.77 -1.48
CA TRP A 30 1.97 -2.38 -1.03
C TRP A 30 1.57 -2.29 0.45
N MET A 31 0.90 -3.30 1.01
CA MET A 31 0.52 -3.31 2.43
C MET A 31 1.70 -3.63 3.37
N ILE A 32 2.62 -4.52 2.95
CA ILE A 32 3.66 -5.06 3.85
C ILE A 32 5.05 -4.74 3.30
N PHE A 33 5.39 -5.29 2.14
CA PHE A 33 6.77 -5.30 1.65
C PHE A 33 7.33 -3.89 1.45
N GLY A 34 6.55 -2.99 0.87
CA GLY A 34 7.05 -1.65 0.58
C GLY A 34 7.28 -0.80 1.84
N TYR A 35 6.42 -0.92 2.86
CA TYR A 35 6.63 -0.25 4.15
C TYR A 35 7.77 -0.90 4.96
N LEU A 36 7.88 -2.23 4.93
CA LEU A 36 8.98 -2.95 5.58
C LEU A 36 10.33 -2.51 5.01
N LEU A 37 10.44 -2.40 3.68
CA LEU A 37 11.65 -1.92 3.01
C LEU A 37 12.00 -0.49 3.46
N ALA A 38 11.01 0.41 3.57
CA ALA A 38 11.22 1.77 4.05
C ALA A 38 11.76 1.79 5.51
N VAL A 39 11.24 0.93 6.39
CA VAL A 39 11.73 0.79 7.77
C VAL A 39 13.17 0.28 7.80
N LEU A 40 13.48 -0.76 7.03
CA LEU A 40 14.84 -1.30 6.94
C LEU A 40 15.85 -0.26 6.41
N CYS A 41 15.45 0.53 5.42
CA CYS A 41 16.24 1.67 4.95
C CYS A 41 16.48 2.69 6.07
N GLY A 42 15.45 3.02 6.87
CA GLY A 42 15.59 3.93 8.00
C GLY A 42 16.60 3.46 9.05
N VAL A 43 16.56 2.18 9.43
CA VAL A 43 17.53 1.57 10.34
C VAL A 43 18.95 1.64 9.76
N SER A 44 19.09 1.37 8.46
CA SER A 44 20.39 1.46 7.78
C SER A 44 20.95 2.88 7.74
N ILE A 45 20.12 3.91 7.55
CA ILE A 45 20.53 5.33 7.57
C ILE A 45 21.10 5.72 8.93
N VAL A 46 20.51 5.25 10.03
CA VAL A 46 21.03 5.51 11.39
C VAL A 46 22.43 4.92 11.57
N ASN A 47 22.69 3.74 11.01
CA ASN A 47 23.96 3.02 11.18
C ASN A 47 25.09 3.47 10.24
N HIS A 48 24.86 4.41 9.32
CA HIS A 48 25.84 4.81 8.29
C HIS A 48 26.41 6.22 8.53
N HIS A 49 27.75 6.36 8.47
CA HIS A 49 28.48 7.58 8.87
C HIS A 49 28.63 8.66 7.76
N GLY A 50 27.66 8.85 6.87
CA GLY A 50 27.76 9.82 5.75
C GLY A 50 26.47 10.61 5.49
N ASP A 51 26.55 11.93 5.27
CA ASP A 51 25.43 12.89 5.31
C ASP A 51 24.21 12.49 4.46
N PHE A 52 24.37 12.39 3.14
CA PHE A 52 23.35 11.90 2.21
C PHE A 52 23.82 10.59 1.59
N SER A 53 23.07 9.51 1.81
CA SER A 53 23.46 8.17 1.42
C SER A 53 22.61 7.67 0.26
N PHE A 54 23.15 6.68 -0.47
CA PHE A 54 22.36 5.92 -1.45
C PHE A 54 21.09 5.32 -0.84
N VAL A 55 21.10 5.05 0.48
CA VAL A 55 19.96 4.55 1.24
C VAL A 55 18.78 5.54 1.27
N ASP A 56 19.03 6.85 1.26
CA ASP A 56 17.97 7.87 1.16
C ASP A 56 17.19 7.74 -0.15
N VAL A 57 17.90 7.49 -1.25
CA VAL A 57 17.27 7.27 -2.56
C VAL A 57 16.42 6.00 -2.55
N ILE A 58 16.93 4.90 -1.98
CA ILE A 58 16.18 3.64 -1.86
C ILE A 58 14.93 3.84 -0.99
N TYR A 59 15.04 4.59 0.11
CA TYR A 59 13.90 4.92 0.97
C TYR A 59 12.77 5.61 0.19
N TRP A 60 13.10 6.65 -0.56
CA TRP A 60 12.11 7.37 -1.39
C TRP A 60 11.56 6.51 -2.52
N LEU A 61 12.40 5.67 -3.15
CA LEU A 61 11.95 4.72 -4.17
C LEU A 61 11.01 3.66 -3.59
N ALA A 62 11.23 3.19 -2.36
CA ALA A 62 10.33 2.25 -1.69
C ALA A 62 8.95 2.88 -1.48
N LEU A 63 8.89 4.12 -0.98
CA LEU A 63 7.63 4.84 -0.83
C LEU A 63 6.94 5.08 -2.19
N GLY A 64 7.70 5.53 -3.20
CA GLY A 64 7.19 5.69 -4.57
C GLY A 64 6.64 4.37 -5.16
N GLY A 65 7.33 3.26 -4.90
CA GLY A 65 6.91 1.92 -5.29
C GLY A 65 5.60 1.49 -4.64
N VAL A 66 5.40 1.76 -3.35
CA VAL A 66 4.12 1.54 -2.65
C VAL A 66 2.99 2.32 -3.32
N LEU A 67 3.22 3.60 -3.60
CA LEU A 67 2.20 4.46 -4.19
C LEU A 67 1.83 4.03 -5.61
N LEU A 68 2.82 3.67 -6.42
CA LEU A 68 2.61 3.16 -7.75
C LEU A 68 1.88 1.81 -7.73
N ALA A 69 2.28 0.90 -6.84
CA ALA A 69 1.60 -0.38 -6.66
C ALA A 69 0.15 -0.20 -6.24
N ARG A 70 -0.15 0.71 -5.31
CA ARG A 70 -1.53 1.03 -4.92
C ARG A 70 -2.31 1.67 -6.06
N TRP A 71 -1.68 2.50 -6.88
CA TRP A 71 -2.32 3.08 -8.07
C TRP A 71 -2.69 1.99 -9.10
N VAL A 72 -1.78 1.05 -9.36
CA VAL A 72 -2.02 -0.08 -10.26
C VAL A 72 -3.09 -1.03 -9.70
N ASP A 73 -3.08 -1.30 -8.39
CA ASP A 73 -4.11 -2.10 -7.70
C ASP A 73 -5.50 -1.51 -7.92
N ILE A 74 -5.66 -0.20 -7.73
CA ILE A 74 -6.92 0.50 -7.95
C ILE A 74 -7.30 0.52 -9.43
N SER A 75 -6.36 0.86 -10.31
CA SER A 75 -6.65 1.13 -11.73
C SER A 75 -6.83 -0.13 -12.59
N ARG A 76 -6.14 -1.23 -12.26
CA ARG A 76 -6.19 -2.48 -13.05
C ARG A 76 -6.88 -3.64 -12.34
N TYR A 77 -6.84 -3.69 -11.02
CA TYR A 77 -7.31 -4.85 -10.26
C TYR A 77 -8.58 -4.55 -9.45
N ASN A 78 -9.23 -3.40 -9.69
CA ASN A 78 -10.40 -2.94 -8.94
C ASN A 78 -10.15 -2.99 -7.42
N GLY A 79 -8.96 -2.52 -7.01
CA GLY A 79 -8.51 -2.54 -5.63
C GLY A 79 -9.58 -2.02 -4.68
N THR A 80 -9.78 -2.71 -3.57
CA THR A 80 -10.79 -2.34 -2.58
C THR A 80 -10.15 -1.57 -1.42
N ARG A 81 -10.99 -0.85 -0.68
CA ARG A 81 -10.71 -0.32 0.65
C ARG A 81 -10.81 -1.48 1.67
N THR A 82 -10.40 -1.20 2.90
CA THR A 82 -10.40 -2.19 3.99
C THR A 82 -11.81 -2.65 4.40
N ASP A 83 -12.83 -1.87 4.08
CA ASP A 83 -14.26 -2.18 4.26
C ASP A 83 -14.85 -2.99 3.09
N GLY A 84 -14.03 -3.37 2.11
CA GLY A 84 -14.45 -4.10 0.91
C GLY A 84 -15.05 -3.22 -0.19
N GLN A 85 -15.23 -1.92 0.02
CA GLN A 85 -15.76 -1.01 -0.99
C GLN A 85 -14.71 -0.73 -2.08
N PRO A 86 -15.10 -0.45 -3.34
CA PRO A 86 -14.16 -0.09 -4.39
C PRO A 86 -13.38 1.18 -3.99
N ALA A 87 -12.06 1.13 -4.09
CA ALA A 87 -11.23 2.29 -3.81
C ALA A 87 -11.24 3.25 -5.00
N THR A 88 -11.33 4.54 -4.72
CA THR A 88 -11.35 5.58 -5.76
C THR A 88 -9.96 6.21 -5.94
N LEU A 89 -9.76 6.91 -7.07
CA LEU A 89 -8.55 7.72 -7.26
C LEU A 89 -8.43 8.86 -6.24
N ARG A 90 -9.54 9.30 -5.64
CA ARG A 90 -9.52 10.26 -4.52
C ARG A 90 -8.90 9.63 -3.28
N ASP A 91 -9.28 8.40 -2.96
CA ASP A 91 -8.69 7.64 -1.85
C ASP A 91 -7.19 7.42 -2.08
N TRP A 92 -6.80 7.13 -3.32
CA TRP A 92 -5.39 7.04 -3.69
C TRP A 92 -4.63 8.35 -3.45
N LYS A 93 -5.17 9.50 -3.85
CA LYS A 93 -4.54 10.81 -3.62
C LYS A 93 -4.34 11.11 -2.14
N VAL A 94 -5.37 10.84 -1.32
CA VAL A 94 -5.28 11.03 0.13
C VAL A 94 -4.22 10.10 0.71
N HIS A 95 -4.22 8.82 0.32
CA HIS A 95 -3.20 7.87 0.75
C HIS A 95 -1.79 8.34 0.35
N ALA A 96 -1.61 8.78 -0.90
CA ALA A 96 -0.33 9.28 -1.40
C ALA A 96 0.19 10.46 -0.60
N ILE A 97 -0.67 11.45 -0.32
CA ILE A 97 -0.29 12.61 0.50
C ILE A 97 0.11 12.16 1.91
N LEU A 98 -0.70 11.32 2.56
CA LEU A 98 -0.39 10.83 3.91
C LEU A 98 0.92 10.03 3.95
N THR A 99 1.15 9.16 2.97
CA THR A 99 2.40 8.39 2.87
C THR A 99 3.61 9.29 2.63
N VAL A 100 3.52 10.30 1.76
CA VAL A 100 4.63 11.24 1.51
C VAL A 100 4.91 12.10 2.74
N VAL A 101 3.87 12.66 3.38
CA VAL A 101 4.02 13.48 4.59
C VAL A 101 4.58 12.64 5.74
N GLY A 102 4.03 11.46 5.98
CA GLY A 102 4.54 10.53 7.00
C GLY A 102 5.98 10.09 6.71
N GLY A 103 6.29 9.84 5.44
CA GLY A 103 7.65 9.52 4.98
C GLY A 103 8.64 10.65 5.19
N LEU A 104 8.25 11.89 4.87
CA LEU A 104 9.05 13.09 5.14
C LEU A 104 9.32 13.25 6.63
N ILE A 105 8.29 13.13 7.46
CA ILE A 105 8.42 13.22 8.92
C ILE A 105 9.38 12.14 9.43
N GLY A 106 9.20 10.89 9.00
CA GLY A 106 10.09 9.78 9.37
C GLY A 106 11.54 10.02 8.95
N TRP A 107 11.75 10.47 7.71
CA TRP A 107 13.06 10.81 7.18
C TRP A 107 13.74 11.92 8.00
N VAL A 108 13.03 13.00 8.31
CA VAL A 108 13.54 14.10 9.16
C VAL A 108 13.87 13.59 10.57
N LEU A 109 13.01 12.78 11.18
CA LEU A 109 13.25 12.23 12.50
C LEU A 109 14.48 11.31 12.54
N ILE A 110 14.67 10.47 11.52
CA ILE A 110 15.84 9.59 11.39
C ILE A 110 17.13 10.42 11.33
N HIS A 111 17.16 11.44 10.47
CA HIS A 111 18.30 12.35 10.36
C HIS A 111 18.50 13.18 11.63
N TRP A 112 17.43 13.60 12.29
CA TRP A 112 17.49 14.30 13.58
C TRP A 112 18.11 13.43 14.67
N VAL A 113 17.63 12.20 14.84
CA VAL A 113 18.19 11.24 15.81
C VAL A 113 19.68 11.02 15.54
N ARG A 114 20.03 10.80 14.27
CA ARG A 114 21.43 10.67 13.84
C ARG A 114 22.28 11.90 14.20
N LEU A 115 21.83 13.11 13.87
CA LEU A 115 22.56 14.36 14.14
C LEU A 115 22.66 14.67 15.64
N SER A 116 21.62 14.34 16.40
CA SER A 116 21.59 14.56 17.86
C SER A 116 22.54 13.64 18.64
N GLY A 117 23.11 12.61 17.98
CA GLY A 117 23.99 11.65 18.63
C GLY A 117 23.32 10.91 19.79
N TRP A 118 21.98 10.84 19.81
CA TRP A 118 21.23 9.98 20.72
C TRP A 118 21.39 8.53 20.27
N TRP A 119 22.60 7.98 20.34
CA TRP A 119 22.99 6.57 20.39
C TRP A 119 24.50 6.45 20.54
#